data_AF-A0A3A8YY08-F1
#
_entry.id   AF-A0A3A8YY08-F1
#
_cell.length_a   1.000
_cell.length_b   1.000
_cell.length_c   1.000
_cell.angle_alpha   90.00
_cell.angle_beta   90.00
_cell.angle_gamma   90.00
#
_symmetry.space_group_name_H-M   'P 1'
#
loop_
_entity.id
_entity.type
_entity.pdbx_description
1 polymer ?
#
loop_
_entity_poly.entity_id
_entity_poly.type
_entity_poly.pdbx_seq_one_letter_code
_entity_poly.pdbx_strand_id
1 'polypeptide(L)'
;MENLQSEKNLQLDNQMDIGGHARFELNQGYMVGDQLIADFCPEITAVEENYAVDGSRSVLYEVTVTDKSGKKGEPRLVSDITRLDWFRDFGICDIYMGKRDKKILAYKLQQEALACKNRRKKFYISPGFHMVERMPVVAMGNRIISLSSMSGDITMISASKLEMKTGGISGLQMAKSCINFMPGVTVLLFYAALLGAIKPLLNFLG
;
A
#
# COMPACT_ATOMS: atom_id res chain seq x y z
N MET A 1 40.04 34.69 0.02
CA MET A 1 38.82 34.40 0.81
C MET A 1 37.68 34.37 -0.19
N GLU A 2 37.42 33.18 -0.74
CA GLU A 2 36.28 32.30 -0.38
C GLU A 2 35.13 32.56 -1.36
N ASN A 3 34.45 31.60 -1.98
CA ASN A 3 34.58 30.14 -2.02
C ASN A 3 33.75 29.73 -3.26
N LEU A 4 34.40 29.38 -4.36
CA LEU A 4 33.78 28.87 -5.59
C LEU A 4 34.20 27.41 -5.70
N GLN A 5 33.51 26.52 -5.00
CA GLN A 5 33.46 25.06 -5.23
C GLN A 5 32.75 24.36 -4.07
N SER A 6 31.43 24.25 -4.13
CA SER A 6 30.71 23.22 -3.38
C SER A 6 29.43 22.79 -4.09
N GLU A 7 29.57 22.44 -5.36
CA GLU A 7 28.64 21.52 -6.04
C GLU A 7 29.40 20.21 -6.29
N LYS A 8 29.75 19.52 -5.19
CA LYS A 8 30.04 18.09 -5.29
C LYS A 8 28.71 17.40 -5.53
N ASN A 9 28.41 17.23 -6.81
CA ASN A 9 27.48 16.23 -7.32
C ASN A 9 27.62 14.96 -6.50
N LEU A 10 26.56 14.57 -5.79
CA LEU A 10 26.38 13.22 -5.29
C LEU A 10 26.26 12.29 -6.50
N GLN A 11 27.39 11.88 -7.04
CA GLN A 11 27.48 10.60 -7.72
C GLN A 11 27.29 9.55 -6.63
N LEU A 12 26.06 9.06 -6.48
CA LEU A 12 25.84 7.78 -5.84
C LEU A 12 26.59 6.74 -6.69
N ASP A 13 27.73 6.28 -6.20
CA ASP A 13 28.34 5.03 -6.62
C ASP A 13 27.32 3.90 -6.38
N ASN A 14 26.50 3.63 -7.40
CA ASN A 14 25.48 2.57 -7.41
C ASN A 14 26.11 1.19 -7.66
N GLN A 15 27.21 0.88 -6.99
CA GLN A 15 27.82 -0.45 -6.98
C GLN A 15 27.66 -1.06 -5.59
N MET A 16 26.66 -1.94 -5.44
CA MET A 16 26.64 -2.86 -4.29
C MET A 16 27.56 -4.04 -4.60
N ASP A 17 28.81 -3.99 -4.11
CA ASP A 17 29.74 -5.11 -4.13
C ASP A 17 29.35 -6.12 -3.03
N ILE A 18 28.74 -7.23 -3.44
CA ILE A 18 28.29 -8.30 -2.54
C ILE A 18 29.25 -9.49 -2.72
N GLY A 19 30.48 -9.30 -2.30
CA GLY A 19 31.51 -10.34 -2.27
C GLY A 19 32.12 -10.64 -3.63
N GLY A 20 33.08 -9.79 -4.03
CA GLY A 20 34.24 -10.09 -4.87
C GLY A 20 33.98 -10.31 -6.37
N HIS A 21 32.82 -10.83 -6.77
CA HIS A 21 32.51 -11.11 -8.17
C HIS A 21 31.07 -10.82 -8.59
N ALA A 22 30.09 -10.75 -7.67
CA ALA A 22 28.69 -10.54 -8.05
C ALA A 22 28.26 -9.09 -7.85
N ARG A 23 27.72 -8.45 -8.90
CA ARG A 23 27.23 -7.06 -8.84
C ARG A 23 26.02 -6.83 -9.74
N PHE A 24 25.17 -5.88 -9.35
CA PHE A 24 24.13 -5.36 -10.23
C PHE A 24 24.65 -4.11 -10.91
N GLU A 25 24.68 -4.13 -12.24
CA GLU A 25 25.04 -2.98 -13.06
C GLU A 25 23.79 -2.34 -13.64
N LEU A 26 23.68 -1.02 -13.47
CA LEU A 26 22.55 -0.25 -14.00
C LEU A 26 22.48 -0.41 -15.52
N ASN A 27 21.29 -0.72 -16.03
CA ASN A 27 21.00 -0.96 -17.46
C ASN A 27 21.75 -2.14 -18.12
N GLN A 28 22.49 -2.95 -17.36
CA GLN A 28 23.08 -4.19 -17.84
C GLN A 28 22.46 -5.42 -17.16
N GLY A 29 22.17 -5.32 -15.86
CA GLY A 29 21.56 -6.39 -15.08
C GLY A 29 22.52 -7.01 -14.07
N TYR A 30 22.36 -8.29 -13.80
CA TYR A 30 23.14 -9.03 -12.81
C TYR A 30 24.37 -9.69 -13.44
N MET A 31 25.55 -9.26 -12.98
CA MET A 31 26.86 -9.71 -13.45
C MET A 31 27.57 -10.54 -12.39
N VAL A 32 28.24 -11.61 -12.82
CA VAL A 32 29.19 -12.38 -12.00
C VAL A 32 30.54 -12.40 -12.73
N GLY A 33 31.52 -11.68 -12.21
CA GLY A 33 32.74 -11.35 -12.94
C GLY A 33 32.41 -10.49 -14.16
N ASP A 34 32.79 -10.97 -15.34
CA ASP A 34 32.46 -10.35 -16.63
C ASP A 34 31.28 -11.05 -17.34
N GLN A 35 30.65 -12.03 -16.68
CA GLN A 35 29.55 -12.79 -17.27
C GLN A 35 28.19 -12.21 -16.86
N LEU A 36 27.36 -11.91 -17.87
CA LEU A 36 25.96 -11.56 -17.67
C LEU A 36 25.15 -12.81 -17.31
N ILE A 37 24.57 -12.81 -16.11
CA ILE A 37 23.72 -13.91 -15.62
C ILE A 37 22.25 -13.60 -15.87
N ALA A 38 21.84 -12.34 -15.72
CA ALA A 38 20.46 -11.93 -15.96
C ALA A 38 20.40 -10.49 -16.47
N ASP A 39 19.61 -10.24 -17.52
CA ASP A 39 19.54 -8.95 -18.23
C ASP A 39 18.47 -8.00 -17.67
N PHE A 40 18.29 -8.01 -16.34
CA PHE A 40 17.34 -7.17 -15.65
C PHE A 40 17.88 -6.66 -14.31
N CYS A 41 17.38 -5.49 -13.89
CA CYS A 41 17.72 -4.87 -12.61
C CYS A 41 16.43 -4.48 -11.87
N PRO A 42 16.01 -5.25 -10.86
CA PRO A 42 14.86 -4.91 -10.04
C PRO A 42 15.25 -3.91 -8.95
N GLU A 43 14.32 -3.04 -8.56
CA GLU A 43 14.49 -2.04 -7.50
C GLU A 43 13.22 -1.93 -6.65
N ILE A 44 13.39 -1.66 -5.35
CA ILE A 44 12.26 -1.31 -4.46
C ILE A 44 11.94 0.19 -4.59
N THR A 45 10.78 0.52 -5.15
CA THR A 45 10.34 1.91 -5.37
C THR A 45 9.44 2.46 -4.27
N ALA A 46 8.74 1.58 -3.56
CA ALA A 46 7.93 1.93 -2.40
C ALA A 46 7.80 0.75 -1.43
N VAL A 47 7.53 1.06 -0.17
CA VAL A 47 7.12 0.07 0.83
C VAL A 47 5.75 0.47 1.34
N GLU A 48 4.79 -0.44 1.28
CA GLU A 48 3.42 -0.23 1.71
C GLU A 48 3.12 -1.02 2.99
N GLU A 49 2.79 -0.31 4.05
CA GLU A 49 2.35 -0.89 5.32
C GLU A 49 0.82 -0.91 5.38
N ASN A 50 0.26 -2.11 5.43
CA ASN A 50 -1.17 -2.37 5.44
C ASN A 50 -1.62 -2.71 6.85
N TYR A 51 -2.62 -1.98 7.33
CA TYR A 51 -3.23 -2.13 8.65
C TYR A 51 -4.68 -2.59 8.50
N ALA A 52 -4.98 -3.82 8.90
CA ALA A 52 -6.31 -4.40 8.77
C ALA A 52 -7.21 -4.11 9.97
N VAL A 53 -8.52 -4.34 9.79
CA VAL A 53 -9.56 -4.13 10.82
C VAL A 53 -9.36 -5.04 12.03
N ASP A 54 -8.89 -6.27 11.81
CA ASP A 54 -8.61 -7.25 12.86
C ASP A 54 -7.31 -6.96 13.63
N GLY A 55 -6.64 -5.85 13.31
CA GLY A 55 -5.37 -5.46 13.88
C GLY A 55 -4.16 -6.14 13.25
N SER A 56 -4.35 -7.02 12.27
CA SER A 56 -3.24 -7.62 11.53
C SER A 56 -2.49 -6.57 10.72
N ARG A 57 -1.18 -6.79 10.56
CA ARG A 57 -0.29 -5.92 9.80
C ARG A 57 0.38 -6.73 8.72
N SER A 58 0.46 -6.17 7.53
CA SER A 58 1.23 -6.74 6.43
C SER A 58 2.06 -5.67 5.75
N VAL A 59 3.18 -6.08 5.17
CA VAL A 59 4.07 -5.21 4.42
C VAL A 59 4.11 -5.71 3.00
N LEU A 60 3.87 -4.83 2.05
CA LEU A 60 4.04 -5.08 0.63
C LEU A 60 5.19 -4.21 0.11
N TYR A 61 5.93 -4.75 -0.85
CA TYR A 61 7.04 -4.09 -1.49
C TYR A 61 6.65 -3.79 -2.93
N GLU A 62 6.75 -2.53 -3.35
CA GLU A 62 6.56 -2.15 -4.75
C GLU A 62 7.90 -2.36 -5.46
N VAL A 63 7.94 -3.33 -6.36
CA VAL A 63 9.12 -3.69 -7.15
C VAL A 63 8.92 -3.18 -8.56
N THR A 64 9.89 -2.43 -9.06
CA THR A 64 9.99 -2.05 -10.47
C THR A 64 11.19 -2.73 -11.08
N VAL A 65 11.07 -3.22 -12.31
CA VAL A 65 12.19 -3.86 -12.99
C VAL A 65 12.60 -3.05 -14.20
N THR A 66 13.91 -2.80 -14.32
CA THR A 66 14.50 -2.15 -15.49
C THR A 66 15.16 -3.21 -16.35
N ASP A 67 14.83 -3.24 -17.64
CA ASP A 67 15.47 -4.14 -18.60
C ASP A 67 16.82 -3.58 -19.11
N LYS A 68 17.53 -4.37 -19.92
CA LYS A 68 18.80 -3.96 -20.55
C LYS A 68 18.69 -2.75 -21.50
N SER A 69 17.49 -2.39 -21.95
CA SER A 69 17.29 -1.17 -22.76
C SER A 69 17.14 0.08 -21.88
N GLY A 70 17.18 -0.08 -20.56
CA GLY A 70 16.92 0.97 -19.59
C GLY A 70 15.42 1.25 -19.40
N LYS A 71 14.54 0.45 -20.01
CA LYS A 71 13.10 0.64 -19.91
C LYS A 71 12.61 0.06 -18.59
N LYS A 72 11.93 0.89 -17.81
CA LYS A 72 11.23 0.46 -16.59
C LYS A 72 9.91 -0.22 -16.96
N GLY A 73 9.70 -1.41 -16.39
CA GLY A 73 8.43 -2.11 -16.43
C GLY A 73 7.39 -1.48 -15.49
N GLU A 74 6.19 -2.04 -15.50
CA GLU A 74 5.14 -1.63 -14.56
C GLU A 74 5.49 -2.07 -13.13
N PRO A 75 5.32 -1.18 -12.13
CA PRO A 75 5.53 -1.54 -10.74
C PRO A 75 4.56 -2.63 -10.27
N ARG A 76 5.03 -3.58 -9.47
CA ARG A 76 4.18 -4.61 -8.86
C ARG A 76 4.37 -4.71 -7.36
N LEU A 77 3.26 -4.91 -6.64
CA LEU A 77 3.26 -5.14 -5.21
C LEU A 77 3.48 -6.62 -4.92
N VAL A 78 4.45 -6.92 -4.07
CA VAL A 78 4.81 -8.28 -3.66
C VAL A 78 4.88 -8.36 -2.14
N SER A 79 4.45 -9.48 -1.57
CA SER A 79 4.46 -9.68 -0.11
C SER A 79 5.75 -10.31 0.42
N ASP A 80 6.50 -11.03 -0.41
CA ASP A 80 7.73 -11.71 -0.03
C ASP A 80 8.80 -11.57 -1.11
N ILE A 81 9.74 -10.65 -0.88
CA ILE A 81 10.88 -10.39 -1.77
C ILE A 81 11.92 -11.53 -1.79
N THR A 82 11.84 -12.50 -0.88
CA THR A 82 12.74 -13.66 -0.85
C THR A 82 12.26 -14.81 -1.73
N ARG A 83 10.99 -14.78 -2.17
CA ARG A 83 10.33 -15.85 -2.92
C ARG A 83 9.58 -15.32 -4.14
N LEU A 84 10.24 -14.44 -4.90
CA LEU A 84 9.69 -13.89 -6.13
C LEU A 84 9.76 -14.89 -7.28
N ASP A 85 8.66 -14.98 -8.04
CA ASP A 85 8.61 -15.69 -9.31
C ASP A 85 8.78 -14.68 -10.45
N TRP A 86 10.03 -14.47 -10.88
CA TRP A 86 10.37 -13.45 -11.87
C TRP A 86 9.65 -13.63 -13.21
N PHE A 87 9.39 -14.88 -13.60
CA PHE A 87 8.70 -15.17 -14.85
C PHE A 87 7.21 -14.86 -14.74
N ARG A 88 6.54 -15.39 -13.73
CA ARG A 88 5.10 -15.19 -13.56
C ARG A 88 4.76 -13.75 -13.19
N ASP A 89 5.53 -13.17 -12.30
CA ASP A 89 5.24 -11.87 -11.72
C ASP A 89 5.76 -10.73 -12.59
N PHE A 90 6.83 -10.91 -13.36
CA PHE A 90 7.42 -9.81 -14.14
C PHE A 90 7.61 -10.14 -15.63
N GLY A 91 7.33 -11.36 -16.07
CA GLY A 91 7.58 -11.80 -17.45
C GLY A 91 9.07 -11.99 -17.76
N ILE A 92 9.90 -12.16 -16.72
CA ILE A 92 11.36 -12.18 -16.83
C ILE A 92 11.88 -13.61 -16.72
N CYS A 93 12.70 -14.02 -17.69
CA CYS A 93 13.36 -15.32 -17.65
C CYS A 93 14.58 -15.26 -16.73
N ASP A 94 14.54 -15.97 -15.60
CA ASP A 94 15.63 -16.02 -14.61
C ASP A 94 16.32 -17.40 -14.57
N ILE A 95 16.20 -18.19 -15.63
CA ILE A 95 16.65 -19.60 -15.68
C ILE A 95 18.14 -19.78 -15.38
N TYR A 96 18.95 -18.78 -15.74
CA TYR A 96 20.40 -18.79 -15.51
C TYR A 96 20.79 -18.37 -14.09
N MET A 97 19.85 -17.85 -13.29
CA MET A 97 20.10 -17.52 -11.89
C MET A 97 20.05 -18.79 -11.02
N GLY A 98 21.20 -19.16 -10.49
CA GLY A 98 21.31 -20.22 -9.49
C GLY A 98 20.70 -19.83 -8.15
N LYS A 99 20.64 -20.80 -7.23
CA LYS A 99 20.12 -20.57 -5.85
C LYS A 99 20.90 -19.48 -5.10
N ARG A 100 22.21 -19.35 -5.36
CA ARG A 100 23.06 -18.33 -4.73
C ARG A 100 22.71 -16.93 -5.26
N ASP A 101 22.55 -16.79 -6.56
CA ASP A 101 22.24 -15.53 -7.23
C ASP A 101 20.89 -14.99 -6.78
N LYS A 102 19.89 -15.88 -6.67
CA LYS A 102 18.57 -15.53 -6.13
C LYS A 102 18.63 -15.02 -4.69
N LYS A 103 19.51 -15.60 -3.85
CA LYS A 103 19.74 -15.10 -2.47
C LYS A 103 20.41 -13.74 -2.45
N ILE A 104 21.40 -13.51 -3.32
CA ILE A 104 22.07 -12.21 -3.44
C ILE A 104 21.09 -11.14 -3.90
N LEU A 105 20.24 -11.46 -4.88
CA LEU A 105 19.20 -10.57 -5.34
C LEU A 105 18.17 -10.25 -4.24
N ALA A 106 17.69 -11.26 -3.51
CA ALA A 106 16.81 -11.05 -2.37
C ALA A 106 17.45 -10.17 -1.29
N TYR A 107 18.74 -10.39 -0.99
CA TYR A 107 19.49 -9.55 -0.05
C TYR A 107 19.59 -8.10 -0.52
N LYS A 108 19.88 -7.86 -1.80
CA LYS A 108 19.85 -6.51 -2.40
C LYS A 108 18.49 -5.84 -2.18
N LEU A 109 17.40 -6.52 -2.53
CA LEU A 109 16.05 -5.98 -2.38
C LEU A 109 15.69 -5.70 -0.91
N GLN A 110 16.19 -6.52 0.03
CA GLN A 110 16.04 -6.26 1.46
C GLN A 110 16.76 -4.99 1.90
N GLN A 111 17.99 -4.77 1.43
CA GLN A 111 18.74 -3.53 1.71
C GLN A 111 18.04 -2.30 1.12
N GLU A 112 17.53 -2.41 -0.10
CA GLU A 112 16.77 -1.33 -0.73
C GLU A 112 15.45 -1.04 0.01
N ALA A 113 14.72 -2.06 0.45
CA ALA A 113 13.52 -1.89 1.26
C ALA A 113 13.82 -1.20 2.60
N LEU A 114 14.94 -1.53 3.24
CA LEU A 114 15.39 -0.87 4.48
C LEU A 114 15.71 0.61 4.24
N ALA A 115 16.36 0.93 3.12
CA ALA A 115 16.72 2.30 2.74
C ALA A 115 15.59 3.10 2.06
N CYS A 116 14.46 2.46 1.74
CA CYS A 116 13.38 3.07 0.97
C CYS A 116 12.72 4.23 1.75
N LYS A 117 12.77 5.43 1.17
CA LYS A 117 12.17 6.67 1.72
C LYS A 117 10.68 6.78 1.43
N ASN A 118 10.22 6.23 0.30
CA ASN A 118 8.83 6.27 -0.11
C ASN A 118 8.04 5.17 0.62
N ARG A 119 7.66 5.45 1.87
CA ARG A 119 6.85 4.56 2.68
C ARG A 119 5.41 5.06 2.72
N ARG A 120 4.49 4.19 2.32
CA ARG A 120 3.05 4.47 2.25
C ARG A 120 2.35 3.65 3.33
N LYS A 121 1.37 4.26 4.00
CA LYS A 121 0.51 3.55 4.94
C LYS A 121 -0.88 3.43 4.35
N LYS A 122 -1.45 2.24 4.44
CA LYS A 122 -2.83 1.96 4.05
C LYS A 122 -3.60 1.37 5.21
N PHE A 123 -4.72 2.01 5.52
CA PHE A 123 -5.62 1.59 6.60
C PHE A 123 -6.88 1.02 6.01
N TYR A 124 -7.18 -0.22 6.36
CA TYR A 124 -8.41 -0.88 5.98
C TYR A 124 -9.39 -0.80 7.13
N ILE A 125 -10.53 -0.13 6.89
CA ILE A 125 -11.57 0.06 7.91
C ILE A 125 -12.92 -0.48 7.44
N SER A 126 -13.72 -0.99 8.38
CA SER A 126 -15.13 -1.29 8.15
C SER A 126 -15.97 -0.01 8.21
N PRO A 127 -17.24 0.00 7.77
CA PRO A 127 -18.15 1.10 8.07
C PRO A 127 -18.24 1.36 9.58
N GLY A 128 -18.26 2.63 9.99
CA GLY A 128 -18.32 3.05 11.39
C GLY A 128 -17.39 4.21 11.75
N PHE A 129 -17.27 4.43 13.06
CA PHE A 129 -16.37 5.43 13.64
C PHE A 129 -15.08 4.75 14.10
N HIS A 130 -13.93 5.26 13.65
CA HIS A 130 -12.61 4.69 13.91
C HIS A 130 -11.64 5.76 14.39
N MET A 131 -10.64 5.33 15.15
CA MET A 131 -9.48 6.14 15.49
C MET A 131 -8.27 5.59 14.75
N VAL A 132 -7.85 6.25 13.68
CA VAL A 132 -6.67 5.89 12.90
C VAL A 132 -5.57 6.86 13.25
N GLU A 133 -4.43 6.37 13.75
CA GLU A 133 -3.30 7.21 14.19
C GLU A 133 -3.72 8.39 15.08
N ARG A 134 -4.67 8.15 16.00
CA ARG A 134 -5.26 9.15 16.93
C ARG A 134 -6.10 10.24 16.26
N MET A 135 -6.42 10.12 14.98
CA MET A 135 -7.40 10.99 14.32
C MET A 135 -8.73 10.26 14.15
N PRO A 136 -9.86 10.94 14.39
CA PRO A 136 -11.19 10.41 14.15
C PRO A 136 -11.48 10.30 12.64
N VAL A 137 -11.88 9.11 12.21
CA VAL A 137 -12.26 8.81 10.82
C VAL A 137 -13.63 8.16 10.82
N VAL A 138 -14.52 8.62 9.93
CA VAL A 138 -15.84 8.05 9.75
C VAL A 138 -15.93 7.42 8.37
N ALA A 139 -16.21 6.12 8.31
CA ALA A 139 -16.51 5.40 7.07
C ALA A 139 -18.01 5.15 6.98
N MET A 140 -18.65 5.68 5.93
CA MET A 140 -20.08 5.51 5.69
C MET A 140 -20.38 5.40 4.19
N GLY A 141 -21.10 4.35 3.80
CA GLY A 141 -21.36 4.06 2.38
C GLY A 141 -20.04 3.89 1.63
N ASN A 142 -19.81 4.62 0.54
CA ASN A 142 -18.53 4.62 -0.18
C ASN A 142 -17.67 5.86 0.14
N ARG A 143 -17.91 6.51 1.28
CA ARG A 143 -17.23 7.75 1.66
C ARG A 143 -16.45 7.56 2.96
N ILE A 144 -15.26 8.15 2.97
CA ILE A 144 -14.42 8.28 4.15
C ILE A 144 -14.33 9.76 4.46
N ILE A 145 -14.74 10.13 5.67
CA ILE A 145 -14.71 11.50 6.17
C ILE A 145 -13.64 11.54 7.26
N SER A 146 -12.60 12.34 7.03
CA SER A 146 -11.57 12.66 8.00
C SER A 146 -11.71 14.13 8.41
N LEU A 147 -11.44 14.42 9.68
CA LEU A 147 -11.45 15.79 10.21
C LEU A 147 -10.18 16.58 9.87
N SER A 148 -9.14 15.93 9.35
CA SER A 148 -7.87 16.54 8.96
C SER A 148 -7.18 15.77 7.83
N SER A 149 -6.18 16.40 7.20
CA SER A 149 -5.28 15.71 6.27
C SER A 149 -4.50 14.61 7.00
N MET A 150 -4.44 13.44 6.37
CA MET A 150 -3.84 12.21 6.89
C MET A 150 -2.59 11.86 6.08
N SER A 151 -1.55 11.32 6.73
CA SER A 151 -0.31 10.88 6.06
C SER A 151 -0.37 9.43 5.53
N GLY A 152 -1.56 8.95 5.18
CA GLY A 152 -1.78 7.62 4.63
C GLY A 152 -3.15 7.50 3.96
N ASP A 153 -3.28 6.48 3.12
CA ASP A 153 -4.51 6.22 2.39
C ASP A 153 -5.44 5.35 3.25
N ILE A 154 -6.71 5.73 3.33
CA ILE A 154 -7.72 4.94 4.02
C ILE A 154 -8.58 4.30 2.96
N THR A 155 -8.66 2.97 3.00
CA THR A 155 -9.51 2.19 2.12
C THR A 155 -10.60 1.55 2.94
N MET A 156 -11.85 1.80 2.57
CA MET A 156 -12.96 1.11 3.22
C MET A 156 -13.06 -0.29 2.63
N ILE A 157 -12.92 -1.30 3.48
CA ILE A 157 -13.36 -2.65 3.12
C ILE A 157 -14.87 -2.64 3.32
N SER A 158 -15.60 -2.60 2.19
CA SER A 158 -17.03 -2.88 2.23
C SER A 158 -17.21 -4.22 2.93
N ALA A 159 -17.94 -4.23 4.05
CA ALA A 159 -18.49 -5.46 4.59
C ALA A 159 -19.46 -5.99 3.53
N SER A 160 -18.93 -6.76 2.59
CA SER A 160 -19.69 -7.23 1.45
C SER A 160 -20.83 -8.09 1.94
N LYS A 161 -22.01 -7.82 1.40
CA LYS A 161 -23.21 -8.66 1.51
C LYS A 161 -23.61 -8.99 2.95
N LEU A 162 -24.06 -7.98 3.70
CA LEU A 162 -25.34 -8.22 4.37
C LEU A 162 -26.39 -8.30 3.24
N GLU A 163 -26.45 -9.43 2.53
CA GLU A 163 -27.70 -9.81 1.91
C GLU A 163 -28.65 -9.87 3.10
N MET A 164 -29.54 -8.87 3.21
CA MET A 164 -30.70 -8.99 4.08
C MET A 164 -31.23 -10.37 3.79
N LYS A 165 -31.16 -11.29 4.77
CA LYS A 165 -31.79 -12.59 4.61
C LYS A 165 -33.20 -12.28 4.15
N THR A 166 -33.51 -12.61 2.90
CA THR A 166 -34.85 -12.53 2.33
C THR A 166 -35.69 -13.65 2.94
N GLY A 167 -35.72 -13.71 4.28
CA GLY A 167 -36.87 -14.24 4.97
C GLY A 167 -37.95 -13.17 4.82
N GLY A 168 -39.09 -13.54 4.24
CA GLY A 168 -40.22 -12.67 3.89
C GLY A 168 -40.82 -11.94 5.09
N ILE A 169 -40.07 -10.99 5.63
CA ILE A 169 -40.45 -10.14 6.73
C ILE A 169 -40.61 -8.76 6.12
N SER A 170 -41.85 -8.28 6.13
CA SER A 170 -42.24 -6.91 5.74
C SER A 170 -41.19 -5.90 6.21
N GLY A 171 -40.73 -5.01 5.32
CA GLY A 171 -39.70 -4.01 5.62
C GLY A 171 -40.01 -3.14 6.85
N LEU A 172 -41.29 -3.05 7.23
CA LEU A 172 -41.75 -2.38 8.46
C LEU A 172 -41.33 -3.11 9.75
N GLN A 173 -41.33 -4.45 9.75
CA GLN A 173 -40.91 -5.25 10.92
C GLN A 173 -39.39 -5.24 11.11
N MET A 174 -38.62 -5.27 10.01
CA MET A 174 -37.16 -5.11 10.05
C MET A 174 -36.75 -3.73 10.59
N ALA A 175 -37.40 -2.66 10.10
CA ALA A 175 -37.15 -1.30 10.60
C ALA A 175 -37.48 -1.17 12.10
N LYS A 176 -38.62 -1.72 12.54
CA LYS A 176 -38.97 -1.78 13.97
C LYS A 176 -37.93 -2.54 14.80
N SER A 177 -37.44 -3.69 14.33
CA SER A 177 -36.45 -4.48 15.04
C SER A 177 -35.08 -3.79 15.15
N CYS A 178 -34.65 -3.08 14.11
CA CYS A 178 -33.40 -2.29 14.15
C CYS A 178 -33.51 -1.06 15.07
N ILE A 179 -34.67 -0.38 15.08
CA ILE A 179 -34.92 0.75 16.01
C ILE A 179 -35.00 0.25 17.46
N ASN A 180 -35.60 -0.92 17.68
CA ASN A 180 -35.78 -1.51 19.02
C ASN A 180 -34.53 -2.22 19.56
N PHE A 181 -33.47 -2.40 18.77
CA PHE A 181 -32.25 -3.06 19.24
C PHE A 181 -31.51 -2.24 20.32
N MET A 182 -31.59 -0.90 20.26
CA MET A 182 -31.19 0.03 21.33
C MET A 182 -31.94 1.37 21.20
N PRO A 183 -33.21 1.48 21.65
CA PRO A 183 -34.08 2.61 21.34
C PRO A 183 -33.54 3.98 21.78
N GLY A 184 -32.69 4.04 22.80
CA GLY A 184 -32.05 5.29 23.22
C GLY A 184 -30.90 5.77 22.32
N VAL A 185 -30.22 4.86 21.61
CA VAL A 185 -29.03 5.16 20.81
C VAL A 185 -29.38 5.29 19.33
N THR A 186 -30.24 4.41 18.82
CA THR A 186 -30.65 4.42 17.41
C THR A 186 -31.49 5.65 17.05
N VAL A 187 -32.34 6.11 17.98
CA VAL A 187 -33.15 7.32 17.80
C VAL A 187 -32.26 8.57 17.81
N LEU A 188 -31.29 8.63 18.71
CA LEU A 188 -30.34 9.75 18.77
C LEU A 188 -29.46 9.81 17.52
N LEU A 189 -28.96 8.65 17.06
CA LEU A 189 -28.19 8.54 15.81
C LEU A 189 -29.02 8.91 14.59
N PHE A 190 -30.28 8.49 14.53
CA PHE A 190 -31.19 8.83 13.45
C PHE A 190 -31.44 10.34 13.40
N TYR A 191 -31.79 10.98 14.52
CA TYR A 191 -32.01 12.42 14.57
C TYR A 191 -30.72 13.22 14.37
N ALA A 192 -29.58 12.74 14.86
CA ALA A 192 -28.28 13.39 14.62
C ALA A 192 -27.88 13.32 13.14
N ALA A 193 -28.08 12.18 12.48
CA ALA A 193 -27.83 12.03 11.04
C ALA A 193 -28.80 12.90 10.21
N LEU A 194 -30.08 12.92 10.57
CA LEU A 194 -31.09 13.75 9.93
C LEU A 194 -30.76 15.24 10.10
N LEU A 195 -30.38 15.67 11.31
CA LEU A 195 -29.96 17.04 11.57
C LEU A 195 -28.70 17.40 10.78
N GLY A 196 -27.71 16.51 10.73
CA GLY A 196 -26.51 16.71 9.91
C GLY A 196 -26.81 16.86 8.42
N ALA A 197 -27.80 16.14 7.89
CA ALA A 197 -28.22 16.22 6.51
C ALA A 197 -29.06 17.48 6.19
N ILE A 198 -29.90 17.91 7.14
CA ILE A 198 -30.82 19.05 6.96
C ILE A 198 -30.15 20.40 7.27
N LYS A 199 -29.19 20.45 8.19
CA LYS A 199 -28.51 21.69 8.62
C LYS A 199 -27.89 22.51 7.47
N PRO A 200 -27.27 21.92 6.43
CA PRO A 200 -26.79 22.67 5.27
C PRO A 200 -27.93 23.29 4.44
N LEU A 201 -29.08 22.62 4.34
CA LEU A 201 -30.25 23.12 3.61
C LEU A 201 -30.95 24.26 4.35
N LEU A 202 -31.07 24.15 5.68
CA LEU A 202 -31.63 25.21 6.52
C LEU A 202 -30.75 26.46 6.52
N ASN A 203 -29.42 26.29 6.53
CA ASN A 203 -28.47 27.41 6.42
C ASN A 203 -28.45 28.05 5.01
N PHE A 204 -29.01 27.40 4.00
CA PHE A 204 -29.11 27.94 2.64
C PHE A 204 -30.45 28.68 2.41
N LEU A 205 -31.47 28.38 3.20
CA LEU A 205 -32.82 28.97 3.11
C LEU A 205 -33.06 30.11 4.12
N GLY A 206 -32.07 30.42 4.98
CA GLY A 206 -32.11 31.47 6.00
C GLY A 206 -31.05 32.53 5.76
#